data_AF-A0A6P6G366-F1
#
_entry.id   AF-A0A6P6G366-F1
#
_cell.length_a   1.000
_cell.length_b   1.000
_cell.length_c   1.000
_cell.angle_alpha   90.00
_cell.angle_beta   90.00
_cell.angle_gamma   90.00
#
_symmetry.space_group_name_H-M   'P 1'
#
loop_
_entity.id
_entity.type
_entity.pdbx_description
1 polymer ?
#
loop_
_entity_poly.entity_id
_entity_poly.type
_entity_poly.pdbx_seq_one_letter_code
_entity_poly.pdbx_strand_id
1 'polypeptide(L)'
;MHCTARLIEMINQFSDQLHSSVENDPMRDFLMEEIRILEEAKEVGLPKFLPRTAFLSILLRKVNAISRIPIDFVGMLWDYMEDVVMTVLKHHVEDYHQLQLATKRAANNLIAKMKERSNVWTTEIVEMEKVTDFTCIPEYVSEWTKLMTQRDALIGEILKGDERIGSIKLEGLGKIGVGVIKKYPHLLEQAFDLRMRMIAYWKIVLTRLVDVMALHLQISVKNLVSKDIEFEVTLRM
;
A
#
# COMPACT_ATOMS: atom_id res chain seq x y z
N MET A 1 -7.55 -19.31 -20.88
CA MET A 1 -7.93 -18.64 -19.61
C MET A 1 -8.90 -17.52 -19.95
N HIS A 2 -10.04 -17.44 -19.26
CA HIS A 2 -10.94 -16.29 -19.39
C HIS A 2 -10.26 -15.03 -18.83
N CYS A 3 -10.40 -13.89 -19.51
CA CYS A 3 -9.75 -12.62 -19.15
C CYS A 3 -9.94 -12.26 -17.66
N THR A 4 -11.13 -12.51 -17.12
CA THR A 4 -11.46 -12.29 -15.70
C THR A 4 -10.57 -13.06 -14.73
N ALA A 5 -10.26 -14.33 -15.02
CA ALA A 5 -9.40 -15.14 -14.16
C ALA A 5 -7.97 -14.59 -14.11
N ARG A 6 -7.47 -14.11 -15.26
CA ARG A 6 -6.15 -13.49 -15.34
C ARG A 6 -6.07 -12.16 -14.59
N LEU A 7 -7.12 -11.34 -14.66
CA LEU A 7 -7.19 -10.08 -13.90
C LEU A 7 -7.15 -10.32 -12.39
N ILE A 8 -7.88 -11.33 -11.89
CA ILE A 8 -7.85 -11.71 -10.47
C ILE A 8 -6.44 -12.14 -10.07
N GLU A 9 -5.77 -12.95 -10.90
CA GLU A 9 -4.40 -13.38 -10.66
C GLU A 9 -3.43 -12.19 -10.55
N MET A 10 -3.55 -11.20 -11.42
CA MET A 10 -2.72 -9.98 -11.38
C MET A 10 -2.97 -9.15 -10.12
N ILE A 11 -4.21 -9.05 -9.65
CA ILE A 11 -4.55 -8.37 -8.38
C ILE A 11 -3.96 -9.12 -7.18
N ASN A 12 -4.03 -10.46 -7.17
CA ASN A 12 -3.42 -11.26 -6.11
C ASN A 12 -1.89 -11.08 -6.10
N GLN A 13 -1.24 -11.11 -7.25
CA GLN A 13 0.20 -10.85 -7.37
C GLN A 13 0.57 -9.45 -6.90
N PHE A 14 -0.26 -8.44 -7.18
CA PHE A 14 -0.07 -7.09 -6.66
C PHE A 14 -0.17 -7.05 -5.13
N SER A 15 -1.18 -7.72 -4.56
CA SER A 15 -1.32 -7.86 -3.11
C SER A 15 -0.11 -8.53 -2.47
N ASP A 16 0.37 -9.64 -3.05
CA ASP A 16 1.57 -10.35 -2.58
C ASP A 16 2.82 -9.48 -2.64
N GLN A 17 3.03 -8.76 -3.75
CA GLN A 17 4.15 -7.82 -3.90
C GLN A 17 4.09 -6.72 -2.83
N LEU A 18 2.90 -6.16 -2.64
CA LEU A 18 2.67 -5.11 -1.66
C LEU A 18 2.94 -5.61 -0.23
N HIS A 19 2.54 -6.84 0.11
CA HIS A 19 2.78 -7.48 1.40
C HIS A 19 4.21 -8.01 1.59
N SER A 20 4.95 -8.27 0.51
CA SER A 20 6.36 -8.69 0.56
C SER A 20 7.36 -7.54 0.73
N SER A 21 6.91 -6.28 0.66
CA SER A 21 7.78 -5.11 0.81
C SER A 21 8.54 -5.12 2.13
N VAL A 22 9.81 -4.71 2.10
CA VAL A 22 10.71 -4.63 3.27
C VAL A 22 10.13 -3.72 4.37
N GLU A 23 9.30 -2.75 4.01
CA GLU A 23 8.62 -1.86 4.96
C GLU A 23 7.54 -2.57 5.80
N ASN A 24 7.16 -3.78 5.42
CA ASN A 24 6.20 -4.58 6.16
C ASN A 24 6.85 -5.40 7.27
N ASP A 25 8.19 -5.50 7.30
CA ASP A 25 8.90 -6.18 8.37
C ASP A 25 8.69 -5.41 9.69
N PRO A 26 7.92 -5.98 10.64
CA PRO A 26 7.64 -5.29 11.88
C PRO A 26 8.81 -5.38 12.86
N MET A 27 9.87 -6.13 12.54
CA MET A 27 11.04 -6.37 13.39
C MET A 27 12.22 -5.47 13.03
N ARG A 28 12.26 -4.95 11.80
CA ARG A 28 13.31 -4.05 11.32
C ARG A 28 13.40 -2.81 12.21
N ASP A 29 14.61 -2.58 12.75
CA ASP A 29 14.96 -1.41 13.57
C ASP A 29 13.93 -1.09 14.67
N PHE A 30 13.40 -2.13 15.31
CA PHE A 30 12.28 -2.04 16.26
C PHE A 30 12.45 -0.90 17.28
N LEU A 31 11.45 0.00 17.33
CA LEU A 31 11.39 1.20 18.18
C LEU A 31 12.43 2.28 17.90
N MET A 32 13.49 2.01 17.12
CA MET A 32 14.56 2.99 16.91
C MET A 32 14.10 4.17 16.07
N GLU A 33 13.28 3.91 15.05
CA GLU A 33 12.67 4.96 14.24
C GLU A 33 11.71 5.81 15.07
N GLU A 34 10.82 5.16 15.82
CA GLU A 34 9.86 5.82 16.69
C GLU A 34 10.56 6.67 17.76
N ILE A 35 11.63 6.16 18.38
CA ILE A 35 12.43 6.90 19.35
C ILE A 35 13.05 8.14 18.71
N ARG A 36 13.69 8.02 17.53
CA ARG A 36 14.33 9.17 16.85
C ARG A 36 13.35 10.30 16.58
N ILE A 37 12.19 9.96 16.03
CA ILE A 37 11.14 10.94 15.71
C ILE A 37 10.58 11.59 16.98
N LEU A 38 10.41 10.81 18.05
CA LEU A 38 9.97 11.34 19.33
C LEU A 38 11.03 12.22 19.99
N GLU A 39 12.33 11.94 19.80
CA GLU A 39 13.42 12.80 20.26
C GLU A 39 13.45 14.13 19.52
N GLU A 40 13.22 14.13 18.21
CA GLU A 40 13.12 15.35 17.40
C GLU A 40 11.88 16.17 17.77
N ALA A 41 10.77 15.52 18.10
CA ALA A 41 9.52 16.17 18.50
C ALA A 41 9.50 16.70 19.96
N LYS A 42 10.54 16.44 20.77
CA LYS A 42 10.63 16.86 22.19
C LYS A 42 10.56 18.37 22.41
N GLU A 43 10.69 19.20 21.38
CA GLU A 43 10.56 20.66 21.50
C GLU A 43 9.21 21.11 22.12
N VAL A 44 8.17 20.26 22.11
CA VAL A 44 6.84 20.60 22.65
C VAL A 44 6.63 20.18 24.13
N GLY A 45 7.59 19.49 24.77
CA GLY A 45 7.69 19.39 26.24
C GLY A 45 6.51 18.77 27.03
N LEU A 46 5.48 18.21 26.40
CA LEU A 46 4.30 17.67 27.08
C LEU A 46 4.47 16.19 27.48
N PRO A 47 4.31 15.82 28.76
CA PRO A 47 4.32 14.42 29.20
C PRO A 47 3.18 13.61 28.57
N LYS A 48 3.48 12.39 28.10
CA LYS A 48 2.49 11.42 27.55
C LYS A 48 1.71 11.89 26.33
N PHE A 49 2.23 12.88 25.59
CA PHE A 49 1.66 13.30 24.33
C PHE A 49 2.25 12.49 23.18
N LEU A 50 1.41 11.90 22.34
CA LEU A 50 1.83 11.30 21.08
C LEU A 50 1.61 12.31 19.96
N PRO A 51 2.68 12.89 19.37
CA PRO A 51 2.52 13.84 18.30
C PRO A 51 1.90 13.16 17.09
N ARG A 52 0.75 13.67 16.62
CA ARG A 52 0.14 13.24 15.34
C ARG A 52 1.15 13.32 14.19
N THR A 53 2.02 14.33 14.24
CA THR A 53 3.13 14.53 13.31
C THR A 53 4.12 13.36 13.30
N ALA A 54 4.40 12.74 14.44
CA ALA A 54 5.28 11.57 14.52
C ALA A 54 4.66 10.38 13.78
N PHE A 55 3.37 10.11 14.01
CA PHE A 55 2.65 9.05 13.30
C PHE A 55 2.63 9.30 11.78
N LEU A 56 2.26 10.51 11.36
CA LEU A 56 2.22 10.88 9.93
C LEU A 56 3.60 10.81 9.27
N SER A 57 4.68 11.16 9.96
CA SER A 57 6.03 11.10 9.39
C SER A 57 6.46 9.66 9.05
N ILE A 58 6.14 8.69 9.93
CA ILE A 58 6.39 7.27 9.69
C ILE A 58 5.49 6.78 8.55
N LEU A 59 4.19 7.11 8.60
CA LEU A 59 3.24 6.70 7.56
C LEU A 59 3.70 7.20 6.17
N LEU A 60 4.02 8.49 6.07
CA LEU A 60 4.51 9.11 4.85
C LEU A 60 5.75 8.40 4.30
N ARG A 61 6.73 8.09 5.16
CA ARG A 61 7.94 7.37 4.75
C ARG A 61 7.60 5.99 4.17
N LYS A 62 6.72 5.23 4.85
CA LYS A 62 6.31 3.89 4.42
C LYS A 62 5.52 3.93 3.10
N VAL A 63 4.57 4.86 2.96
CA VAL A 63 3.79 5.05 1.72
C VAL A 63 4.71 5.45 0.56
N ASN A 64 5.67 6.36 0.79
CA ASN A 64 6.64 6.75 -0.24
C ASN A 64 7.49 5.55 -0.70
N ALA A 65 7.87 4.65 0.20
CA ALA A 65 8.65 3.47 -0.15
C ALA A 65 7.88 2.47 -1.02
N ILE A 66 6.55 2.36 -0.87
CA ILE A 66 5.71 1.48 -1.70
C ILE A 66 5.09 2.18 -2.92
N SER A 67 5.27 3.50 -3.06
CA SER A 67 4.57 4.34 -4.05
C SER A 67 4.69 3.86 -5.49
N ARG A 68 5.80 3.19 -5.86
CA ARG A 68 6.01 2.67 -7.20
C ARG A 68 5.21 1.39 -7.49
N ILE A 69 4.94 0.56 -6.48
CA ILE A 69 4.30 -0.75 -6.67
C ILE A 69 2.92 -0.62 -7.34
N PRO A 70 2.00 0.28 -6.89
CA PRO A 70 0.72 0.47 -7.56
C PRO A 70 0.86 1.03 -8.98
N ILE A 71 1.83 1.91 -9.22
CA ILE A 71 2.06 2.52 -10.54
C ILE A 71 2.53 1.48 -11.55
N ASP A 72 3.52 0.67 -11.16
CA ASP A 72 4.05 -0.41 -11.99
C ASP A 72 2.97 -1.47 -12.29
N PHE A 73 2.13 -1.78 -11.30
CA PHE A 73 0.99 -2.68 -11.46
C PHE A 73 0.00 -2.20 -12.54
N VAL A 74 -0.39 -0.93 -12.51
CA VAL A 74 -1.28 -0.35 -13.52
C VAL A 74 -0.65 -0.37 -14.90
N GLY A 75 0.67 -0.14 -14.99
CA GLY A 75 1.44 -0.30 -16.22
C GLY A 75 1.29 -1.69 -16.82
N MET A 76 1.65 -2.72 -16.06
CA MET A 76 1.57 -4.13 -16.48
C MET A 76 0.16 -4.56 -16.87
N LEU A 77 -0.85 -4.07 -16.15
CA LEU A 77 -2.24 -4.38 -16.45
C LEU A 77 -2.68 -3.81 -17.79
N TRP A 78 -2.37 -2.54 -18.07
CA TRP A 78 -2.78 -1.92 -19.33
C TRP A 78 -2.05 -2.52 -20.52
N ASP A 79 -0.82 -3.00 -20.35
CA ASP A 79 -0.10 -3.76 -21.39
C ASP A 79 -0.84 -5.07 -21.71
N TYR A 80 -1.29 -5.81 -20.69
CA TYR A 80 -2.13 -6.99 -20.88
C TYR A 80 -3.48 -6.66 -21.55
N MET A 81 -4.13 -5.58 -21.13
CA MET A 81 -5.41 -5.14 -21.72
C MET A 81 -5.24 -4.71 -23.18
N GLU A 82 -4.10 -4.10 -23.54
CA GLU A 82 -3.75 -3.77 -24.91
C GLU A 82 -3.73 -5.04 -25.77
N ASP A 83 -2.98 -6.05 -25.35
CA ASP A 83 -2.86 -7.33 -26.07
C ASP A 83 -4.22 -8.00 -26.29
N VAL A 84 -5.07 -8.02 -25.26
CA VAL A 84 -6.42 -8.60 -25.33
C VAL A 84 -7.29 -7.85 -26.32
N VAL A 85 -7.39 -6.52 -26.19
CA VAL A 85 -8.22 -5.69 -27.08
C VAL A 85 -7.74 -5.78 -28.52
N MET A 86 -6.42 -5.74 -28.74
CA MET A 86 -5.83 -5.82 -30.07
C MET A 86 -6.07 -7.18 -30.72
N THR A 87 -5.97 -8.27 -29.96
CA THR A 87 -6.25 -9.63 -30.47
C THR A 87 -7.71 -9.77 -30.88
N VAL A 88 -8.63 -9.31 -30.04
CA VAL A 88 -10.08 -9.40 -30.31
C VAL A 88 -10.45 -8.53 -31.52
N LEU A 89 -10.00 -7.27 -31.56
CA LEU A 89 -10.30 -6.37 -32.67
C LEU A 89 -9.74 -6.93 -33.98
N LYS A 90 -8.47 -7.37 -34.01
CA LYS A 90 -7.84 -7.92 -35.22
C LYS A 90 -8.64 -9.10 -35.78
N HIS A 91 -9.13 -9.99 -34.92
CA HIS A 91 -9.95 -11.12 -35.35
C HIS A 91 -11.27 -10.68 -36.01
N HIS A 92 -11.88 -9.61 -35.52
CA HIS A 92 -13.14 -9.09 -36.08
C HIS A 92 -12.98 -8.28 -37.38
N VAL A 93 -11.80 -7.73 -37.67
CA VAL A 93 -11.54 -6.95 -38.89
C VAL A 93 -10.57 -7.65 -39.86
N GLU A 94 -10.35 -8.95 -39.68
CA GLU A 94 -9.36 -9.72 -40.45
C GLU A 94 -9.61 -9.68 -41.97
N ASP A 95 -10.88 -9.67 -42.38
CA ASP A 95 -11.28 -9.67 -43.79
C ASP A 95 -11.23 -8.28 -44.46
N TYR A 96 -11.02 -7.20 -43.68
CA TYR A 96 -11.16 -5.82 -44.16
C TYR A 96 -9.89 -4.99 -43.92
N HIS A 97 -8.97 -5.00 -44.89
CA HIS A 97 -7.65 -4.38 -44.75
C HIS A 97 -7.65 -2.88 -44.41
N GLN A 98 -8.58 -2.10 -44.98
CA GLN A 98 -8.69 -0.67 -44.68
C GLN A 98 -9.17 -0.41 -43.25
N LEU A 99 -10.09 -1.25 -42.75
CA LEU A 99 -10.61 -1.18 -41.38
C LEU A 99 -9.54 -1.63 -40.37
N GLN A 100 -8.67 -2.59 -40.72
CA GLN A 100 -7.57 -3.02 -39.84
C GLN A 100 -6.68 -1.89 -39.36
N LEU A 101 -6.21 -1.04 -40.29
CA LEU A 101 -5.30 0.05 -39.95
C LEU A 101 -6.00 1.12 -39.08
N ALA A 102 -7.24 1.46 -39.42
CA ALA A 102 -8.04 2.43 -38.68
C ALA A 102 -8.36 1.93 -37.27
N THR A 103 -8.88 0.70 -37.13
CA THR A 103 -9.22 0.09 -35.85
C THR A 103 -8.00 -0.09 -34.96
N LYS A 104 -6.87 -0.53 -35.51
CA LYS A 104 -5.60 -0.64 -34.76
C LYS A 104 -5.16 0.71 -34.19
N ARG A 105 -5.21 1.78 -35.00
CA ARG A 105 -4.82 3.12 -34.54
C ARG A 105 -5.77 3.66 -33.49
N ALA A 106 -7.08 3.45 -33.66
CA ALA A 106 -8.10 3.84 -32.69
C ALA A 106 -7.90 3.12 -31.35
N ALA A 107 -7.69 1.80 -31.38
CA ALA A 107 -7.45 1.00 -30.19
C ALA A 107 -6.20 1.45 -29.40
N ASN A 108 -5.07 1.62 -30.08
CA ASN A 108 -3.84 2.08 -29.43
C ASN A 108 -3.99 3.46 -28.78
N ASN A 109 -4.66 4.40 -29.45
CA ASN A 109 -4.93 5.72 -28.88
C ASN A 109 -5.83 5.64 -27.65
N LEU A 110 -6.87 4.80 -27.70
CA LEU A 110 -7.79 4.61 -26.58
C LEU A 110 -7.08 3.98 -25.37
N ILE A 111 -6.31 2.91 -25.59
CA ILE A 111 -5.54 2.25 -24.54
C ILE A 111 -4.55 3.23 -23.91
N ALA A 112 -3.79 4.00 -24.70
CA ALA A 112 -2.88 5.02 -24.19
C ALA A 112 -3.62 6.05 -23.31
N LYS A 113 -4.79 6.52 -23.74
CA LYS A 113 -5.63 7.46 -22.96
C LYS A 113 -6.17 6.84 -21.67
N MET A 114 -6.47 5.55 -21.66
CA MET A 114 -6.97 4.84 -20.48
C MET A 114 -5.85 4.54 -19.47
N LYS A 115 -4.67 4.16 -19.98
CA LYS A 115 -3.46 3.97 -19.19
C LYS A 115 -3.05 5.25 -18.48
N GLU A 116 -3.02 6.37 -19.20
CA GLU A 116 -2.69 7.68 -18.62
C GLU A 116 -3.67 8.08 -17.51
N ARG A 117 -4.99 7.98 -17.78
CA ARG A 117 -6.02 8.27 -16.77
C ARG A 117 -5.87 7.39 -15.51
N SER A 118 -5.53 6.13 -15.70
CA SER A 118 -5.33 5.20 -14.57
C SER A 118 -4.07 5.52 -13.78
N ASN A 119 -2.98 5.95 -14.43
CA ASN A 119 -1.76 6.38 -13.75
C ASN A 119 -1.99 7.63 -12.90
N VAL A 120 -2.71 8.62 -13.44
CA VAL A 120 -3.06 9.84 -12.69
C VAL A 120 -3.88 9.47 -11.46
N TRP A 121 -4.94 8.68 -11.63
CA TRP A 121 -5.80 8.25 -10.53
C TRP A 121 -5.06 7.44 -9.46
N THR A 122 -4.14 6.55 -9.89
CA THR A 122 -3.31 5.75 -8.98
C THR A 122 -2.37 6.62 -8.17
N THR A 123 -1.79 7.64 -8.81
CA THR A 123 -0.94 8.62 -8.13
C THR A 123 -1.75 9.37 -7.08
N GLU A 124 -2.95 9.83 -7.41
CA GLU A 124 -3.85 10.51 -6.46
C GLU A 124 -4.13 9.65 -5.22
N ILE A 125 -4.34 8.34 -5.38
CA ILE A 125 -4.59 7.45 -4.24
C ILE A 125 -3.38 7.27 -3.34
N VAL A 126 -2.21 7.11 -3.95
CA VAL A 126 -0.97 7.05 -3.19
C VAL A 126 -0.76 8.36 -2.42
N GLU A 127 -1.05 9.52 -3.02
CA GLU A 127 -0.99 10.81 -2.32
C GLU A 127 -2.06 10.94 -1.22
N MET A 128 -3.27 10.42 -1.42
CA MET A 128 -4.32 10.44 -0.38
C MET A 128 -3.87 9.68 0.88
N GLU A 129 -3.21 8.52 0.71
CA GLU A 129 -2.67 7.72 1.83
C GLU A 129 -1.54 8.42 2.59
N LYS A 130 -0.86 9.40 1.99
CA LYS A 130 0.21 10.16 2.66
C LYS A 130 -0.30 11.20 3.65
N VAL A 131 -1.54 11.66 3.47
CA VAL A 131 -2.09 12.80 4.21
C VAL A 131 -3.09 12.36 5.28
N THR A 132 -3.69 11.18 5.13
CA THR A 132 -4.73 10.69 6.03
C THR A 132 -4.21 9.72 7.07
N ASP A 133 -4.56 9.96 8.33
CA ASP A 133 -4.44 9.02 9.47
C ASP A 133 -5.82 8.51 9.92
N PHE A 134 -6.85 8.71 9.10
CA PHE A 134 -8.22 8.32 9.41
C PHE A 134 -8.47 6.85 9.07
N THR A 135 -9.24 6.18 9.93
CA THR A 135 -9.83 4.87 9.65
C THR A 135 -11.16 4.74 10.39
N CYS A 136 -12.17 4.21 9.70
CA CYS A 136 -13.46 3.82 10.27
C CYS A 136 -13.54 2.31 10.54
N ILE A 137 -12.44 1.56 10.31
CA ILE A 137 -12.38 0.11 10.44
C ILE A 137 -12.30 -0.23 11.94
N PRO A 138 -13.32 -0.89 12.53
CA PRO A 138 -13.35 -1.19 13.96
C PRO A 138 -12.22 -2.14 14.39
N GLU A 139 -11.74 -2.99 13.48
CA GLU A 139 -10.63 -3.92 13.70
C GLU A 139 -9.31 -3.20 14.04
N TYR A 140 -9.17 -1.91 13.70
CA TYR A 140 -8.01 -1.12 14.10
C TYR A 140 -7.84 -1.10 15.63
N VAL A 141 -8.93 -0.80 16.34
CA VAL A 141 -8.90 -0.65 17.81
C VAL A 141 -8.67 -2.01 18.47
N SER A 142 -9.28 -3.08 17.94
CA SER A 142 -9.09 -4.43 18.49
C SER A 142 -7.66 -4.94 18.30
N GLU A 143 -7.08 -4.77 17.12
CA GLU A 143 -5.69 -5.15 16.83
C GLU A 143 -4.69 -4.34 17.67
N TRP A 144 -4.88 -3.03 17.75
CA TRP A 144 -4.05 -2.17 18.60
C TRP A 144 -4.16 -2.58 20.08
N THR A 145 -5.37 -2.79 20.60
CA THR A 145 -5.59 -3.21 21.99
C THR A 145 -4.90 -4.54 22.28
N LYS A 146 -5.02 -5.51 21.36
CA LYS A 146 -4.34 -6.80 21.44
C LYS A 146 -2.82 -6.64 21.53
N LEU A 147 -2.23 -5.82 20.66
CA LEU A 147 -0.79 -5.53 20.68
C LEU A 147 -0.35 -4.83 21.99
N MET A 148 -1.18 -3.94 22.53
CA MET A 148 -0.89 -3.20 23.76
C MET A 148 -0.90 -4.07 25.03
N THR A 149 -1.52 -5.25 25.03
CA THR A 149 -1.50 -6.17 26.19
C THR A 149 -0.09 -6.62 26.58
N GLN A 150 0.86 -6.62 25.63
CA GLN A 150 2.25 -7.03 25.83
C GLN A 150 3.13 -5.90 26.38
N ARG A 151 2.60 -4.66 26.48
CA ARG A 151 3.35 -3.46 26.84
C ARG A 151 4.02 -3.58 28.21
N ASP A 152 3.25 -3.87 29.25
CA ASP A 152 3.75 -3.81 30.63
C ASP A 152 4.78 -4.91 30.90
N ALA A 153 4.60 -6.07 30.27
CA ALA A 153 5.58 -7.15 30.29
C ALA A 153 6.90 -6.73 29.61
N LEU A 154 6.83 -6.14 28.42
CA LEU A 154 8.02 -5.68 27.70
C LEU A 154 8.77 -4.59 28.46
N ILE A 155 8.06 -3.56 28.92
CA ILE A 155 8.66 -2.44 29.66
C ILE A 155 9.29 -2.95 30.96
N GLY A 156 8.61 -3.85 31.67
CA GLY A 156 9.15 -4.50 32.86
C GLY A 156 10.44 -5.26 32.59
N GLU A 157 10.49 -6.06 31.52
CA GLU A 157 11.70 -6.82 31.12
C GLU A 157 12.86 -5.91 30.71
N ILE A 158 12.59 -4.81 29.99
CA ILE A 158 13.62 -3.86 29.55
C ILE A 158 14.18 -3.07 30.74
N LEU A 159 13.33 -2.67 31.70
CA LEU A 159 13.72 -1.89 32.87
C LEU A 159 14.35 -2.73 34.00
N LYS A 160 14.03 -4.02 34.11
CA LYS A 160 14.60 -4.93 35.14
C LYS A 160 16.10 -5.23 34.94
N GLY A 161 16.68 -4.83 33.81
CA GLY A 161 18.11 -4.50 33.77
C GLY A 161 19.08 -5.66 33.97
N ASP A 162 18.80 -6.86 33.45
CA ASP A 162 19.89 -7.81 33.23
C ASP A 162 20.60 -7.42 31.92
N GLU A 163 21.88 -7.06 32.01
CA GLU A 163 22.74 -6.72 30.85
C GLU A 163 22.80 -7.87 29.84
N ARG A 164 22.47 -9.10 30.26
CA ARG A 164 22.47 -10.32 29.45
C ARG A 164 21.24 -10.50 28.55
N ILE A 165 20.16 -9.76 28.77
CA ILE A 165 18.97 -9.84 27.90
C ILE A 165 19.25 -9.01 26.64
N GLY A 166 19.88 -9.66 25.66
CA GLY A 166 20.12 -9.09 24.33
C GLY A 166 18.86 -9.06 23.47
N SER A 167 17.85 -9.88 23.79
CA SER A 167 16.66 -10.04 22.96
C SER A 167 15.42 -10.51 23.72
N ILE A 168 14.24 -10.00 23.35
CA ILE A 168 12.93 -10.39 23.92
C ILE A 168 12.06 -10.98 22.81
N LYS A 169 11.28 -12.02 23.11
CA LYS A 169 10.30 -12.58 22.17
C LYS A 169 8.93 -11.93 22.42
N LEU A 170 8.39 -11.23 21.43
CA LEU A 170 7.03 -10.71 21.41
C LEU A 170 6.11 -11.63 20.62
N GLU A 171 4.90 -11.85 21.14
CA GLU A 171 3.90 -12.66 20.47
C GLU A 171 3.39 -11.91 19.23
N GLY A 172 3.42 -12.58 18.08
CA GLY A 172 3.06 -11.99 16.78
C GLY A 172 4.15 -11.14 16.11
N LEU A 173 5.21 -10.79 16.83
CA LEU A 173 6.32 -9.98 16.30
C LEU A 173 7.67 -10.71 16.31
N GLY A 174 7.84 -11.80 17.07
CA GLY A 174 9.07 -12.58 17.09
C GLY A 174 10.16 -12.03 18.03
N LYS A 175 11.42 -12.40 17.79
CA LYS A 175 12.58 -12.08 18.64
C LYS A 175 13.20 -10.72 18.26
N ILE A 176 13.23 -9.78 19.20
CA ILE A 176 13.65 -8.40 19.00
C ILE A 176 14.88 -8.09 19.84
N GLY A 177 15.85 -7.37 19.28
CA GLY A 177 17.03 -6.89 20.01
C GLY A 177 16.71 -5.66 20.88
N VAL A 178 17.06 -5.69 22.16
CA VAL A 178 16.69 -4.63 23.13
C VAL A 178 17.85 -3.79 23.66
N GLY A 179 19.09 -4.11 23.26
CA GLY A 179 20.30 -3.48 23.81
C GLY A 179 20.37 -1.96 23.65
N VAL A 180 20.01 -1.43 22.47
CA VAL A 180 20.08 0.03 22.18
C VAL A 180 18.90 0.78 22.80
N ILE A 181 17.74 0.13 22.88
CA ILE A 181 16.46 0.68 23.36
C ILE A 181 16.54 1.06 24.85
N LYS A 182 17.34 0.31 25.65
CA LYS A 182 17.57 0.57 27.08
C LYS A 182 18.09 1.99 27.38
N LYS A 183 18.70 2.67 26.41
CA LYS A 183 19.21 4.04 26.57
C LYS A 183 18.12 5.10 26.63
N TYR A 184 16.88 4.76 26.24
CA TYR A 184 15.76 5.71 26.11
C TYR A 184 14.53 5.29 26.94
N PRO A 185 14.67 5.06 28.26
CA PRO A 185 13.57 4.53 29.08
C PRO A 185 12.37 5.49 29.13
N HIS A 186 12.62 6.80 29.03
CA HIS A 186 11.60 7.85 29.09
C HIS A 186 10.74 7.96 27.82
N LEU A 187 11.18 7.41 26.68
CA LEU A 187 10.42 7.38 25.42
C LEU A 187 9.83 6.01 25.11
N LEU A 188 10.20 4.97 25.86
CA LEU A 188 9.86 3.59 25.54
C LEU A 188 8.35 3.36 25.42
N GLU A 189 7.56 3.90 26.35
CA GLU A 189 6.10 3.76 26.33
C GLU A 189 5.48 4.41 25.09
N GLN A 190 5.91 5.63 24.76
CA GLN A 190 5.40 6.37 23.61
C GLN A 190 5.83 5.73 22.29
N ALA A 191 7.09 5.31 22.18
CA ALA A 191 7.61 4.62 21.01
C ALA A 191 6.87 3.31 20.78
N PHE A 192 6.59 2.55 21.86
CA PHE A 192 5.84 1.30 21.77
C PHE A 192 4.40 1.53 21.31
N ASP A 193 3.68 2.49 21.89
CA ASP A 193 2.31 2.82 21.43
C ASP A 193 2.32 3.25 19.95
N LEU A 194 3.26 4.13 19.56
CA LEU A 194 3.40 4.59 18.18
C LEU A 194 3.63 3.41 17.20
N ARG A 195 4.51 2.47 17.58
CA ARG A 195 4.79 1.26 16.81
C ARG A 195 3.56 0.39 16.63
N MET A 196 2.81 0.14 17.71
CA MET A 196 1.64 -0.74 17.66
C MET A 196 0.51 -0.13 16.84
N ARG A 197 0.29 1.19 16.97
CA ARG A 197 -0.64 1.93 16.11
C ARG A 197 -0.24 1.82 14.65
N MET A 198 1.04 2.02 14.34
CA MET A 198 1.55 1.92 12.97
C MET A 198 1.37 0.52 12.41
N ILE A 199 1.67 -0.54 13.16
CA ILE A 199 1.47 -1.93 12.71
C ILE A 199 0.00 -2.20 12.39
N ALA A 200 -0.92 -1.81 13.28
CA ALA A 200 -2.35 -2.00 13.06
C ALA A 200 -2.88 -1.19 11.88
N TYR A 201 -2.50 0.10 11.80
CA TYR A 201 -2.93 0.99 10.72
C TYR A 201 -2.35 0.60 9.37
N TRP A 202 -1.09 0.15 9.33
CA TRP A 202 -0.42 -0.22 8.10
C TRP A 202 -1.12 -1.38 7.38
N LYS A 203 -1.64 -2.37 8.11
CA LYS A 203 -2.47 -3.44 7.52
C LYS A 203 -3.66 -2.85 6.74
N ILE A 204 -4.31 -1.83 7.30
CA ILE A 204 -5.46 -1.16 6.67
C ILE A 204 -5.05 -0.44 5.40
N VAL A 205 -3.92 0.28 5.42
CA VAL A 205 -3.38 0.98 4.24
C VAL A 205 -3.16 -0.02 3.09
N LEU A 206 -2.50 -1.16 3.37
CA LEU A 206 -2.24 -2.17 2.35
C LEU A 206 -3.53 -2.75 1.77
N THR A 207 -4.48 -3.14 2.61
CA THR A 207 -5.79 -3.67 2.16
C THR A 207 -6.53 -2.64 1.31
N ARG A 208 -6.59 -1.37 1.77
CA ARG A 208 -7.30 -0.30 1.08
C ARG A 208 -6.71 -0.04 -0.30
N LEU A 209 -5.38 -0.03 -0.44
CA LEU A 209 -4.73 0.13 -1.75
C LEU A 209 -5.15 -0.99 -2.71
N VAL A 210 -5.17 -2.25 -2.24
CA VAL A 210 -5.60 -3.40 -3.07
C VAL A 210 -7.07 -3.27 -3.48
N ASP A 211 -7.97 -3.00 -2.54
CA ASP A 211 -9.41 -2.88 -2.80
C ASP A 211 -9.73 -1.75 -3.76
N VAL A 212 -9.15 -0.57 -3.52
CA VAL A 212 -9.36 0.62 -4.34
C VAL A 212 -8.83 0.38 -5.76
N MET A 213 -7.63 -0.20 -5.91
CA MET A 213 -7.10 -0.58 -7.22
C MET A 213 -8.05 -1.55 -7.93
N ALA A 214 -8.47 -2.63 -7.27
CA ALA A 214 -9.37 -3.61 -7.85
C ALA A 214 -10.68 -2.97 -8.37
N LEU A 215 -11.29 -2.08 -7.58
CA LEU A 215 -12.52 -1.37 -7.96
C LEU A 215 -12.32 -0.50 -9.20
N HIS A 216 -11.25 0.29 -9.26
CA HIS A 216 -10.96 1.14 -10.41
C HIS A 216 -10.67 0.36 -11.68
N LEU A 217 -9.99 -0.77 -11.56
CA LEU A 217 -9.75 -1.64 -12.70
C LEU A 217 -11.05 -2.21 -13.26
N GLN A 218 -11.92 -2.72 -12.39
CA GLN A 218 -13.20 -3.28 -12.80
C GLN A 218 -14.06 -2.24 -13.54
N ILE A 219 -14.16 -1.01 -13.02
CA ILE A 219 -14.94 0.04 -13.69
C ILE A 219 -14.26 0.52 -14.99
N SER A 220 -12.94 0.63 -15.01
CA SER A 220 -12.17 1.06 -16.19
C SER A 220 -12.30 0.07 -17.34
N VAL A 221 -12.14 -1.23 -17.07
CA VAL A 221 -12.32 -2.29 -18.07
C VAL A 221 -13.76 -2.38 -18.53
N LYS A 222 -14.73 -2.23 -17.63
CA LYS A 222 -16.16 -2.19 -18.01
C LYS A 222 -16.46 -1.03 -18.95
N ASN A 223 -15.97 0.17 -18.64
CA ASN A 223 -16.19 1.35 -19.49
C ASN A 223 -15.49 1.20 -20.85
N LEU A 224 -14.27 0.65 -20.86
CA LEU A 224 -13.53 0.35 -22.08
C LEU A 224 -14.37 -0.47 -23.06
N VAL A 225 -14.90 -1.60 -22.58
CA VAL A 225 -15.63 -2.56 -23.41
C VAL A 225 -17.03 -2.07 -23.78
N SER A 226 -17.72 -1.39 -22.87
CA SER A 226 -19.14 -1.04 -23.06
C SER A 226 -19.40 0.31 -23.70
N LYS A 227 -18.42 1.22 -23.71
CA LYS A 227 -18.60 2.61 -24.15
C LYS A 227 -17.45 3.11 -25.00
N ASP A 228 -16.23 2.97 -24.50
CA ASP A 228 -15.11 3.71 -25.08
C ASP A 228 -14.65 3.11 -26.42
N ILE A 229 -14.65 1.79 -26.57
CA ILE A 229 -14.29 1.13 -27.85
C ILE A 229 -15.30 1.49 -28.94
N GLU A 230 -16.60 1.38 -28.66
CA GLU A 230 -17.65 1.71 -29.63
C GLU A 230 -17.55 3.18 -30.07
N PHE A 231 -17.37 4.08 -29.10
CA PHE A 231 -17.21 5.50 -29.40
C PHE A 231 -15.96 5.77 -30.25
N GLU A 232 -14.78 5.24 -29.88
CA GLU A 232 -13.55 5.52 -30.61
C GLU A 232 -13.53 4.89 -32.02
N VAL A 233 -14.20 3.75 -32.21
CA VAL A 233 -14.32 3.08 -33.51
C VAL A 233 -15.31 3.81 -34.42
N THR A 234 -16.46 4.24 -33.92
CA THR A 234 -17.49 4.95 -34.71
C THR A 234 -17.10 6.39 -35.05
N LEU A 235 -16.31 7.06 -34.21
CA LEU A 235 -15.89 8.45 -34.44
C LEU A 235 -14.76 8.58 -35.49
N ARG A 236 -14.04 7.48 -35.79
CA ARG A 236 -12.84 7.49 -36.66
C ARG A 236 -12.95 6.60 -37.90
N MET A 237 -14.10 5.95 -38.11
CA MET A 237 -14.47 5.32 -39.39
C MET A 237 -15.30 6.30 -40.21
#